data_AF-A0A419WTA4-F1
#
_entry.id   AF-A0A419WTA4-F1
#
_cell.length_a   1.000
_cell.length_b   1.000
_cell.length_c   1.000
_cell.angle_alpha   90.00
_cell.angle_beta   90.00
_cell.angle_gamma   90.00
#
_symmetry.space_group_name_H-M   'P 1'
#
loop_
_entity.id
_entity.type
_entity.pdbx_description
1 polymer ?
#
loop_
_entity_poly.entity_id
_entity_poly.type
_entity_poly.pdbx_seq_one_letter_code
_entity_poly.pdbx_strand_id
1 'polypeptide(L)'
;MNRTDRNKVLFLISFWILAAVFIIIYEWSVLRFEGVPFDLPIVLSIGLLITFLSAGLIAFLEIRYLSRMFRKKSFLYALLVKSSFYLFNIIIFNSLVIMLVSAFKQEGFKLDRQVWIHYTDYVISWRMFTGILFWAGCVFLALFVLGVAEKFGQGVLVNFLLGKYHRPREESRLFLIMDLNSSTTYAEKLGHIKYSEMIQDCFYDLTKIISNTEAQIYQYVGDEVVLTWKQNADIKYKDCLNVFFRYQTMMKTKSAYYTKRYGMIPKFKAGSELGMVTVAEVGEIKKELAYHGNPLNTASRLCKRCNEFDSSILVSENVMNELKKQNGFSNYKPTAQLRLKGKMRPLIVYSINDYIQNS
;
A
#
# COMPACT_ATOMS: atom_id res chain seq x y z
N MET A 1 2.07 -12.89 1.05
CA MET A 1 2.01 -11.65 0.26
C MET A 1 1.00 -10.73 0.89
N ASN A 2 1.39 -9.50 1.16
CA ASN A 2 0.60 -8.51 1.87
C ASN A 2 -0.62 -8.06 1.04
N ARG A 3 -1.70 -7.53 1.65
CA ARG A 3 -2.92 -7.12 0.91
C ARG A 3 -2.60 -6.07 -0.17
N THR A 4 -1.75 -5.11 0.15
CA THR A 4 -1.31 -4.05 -0.80
C THR A 4 -0.57 -4.63 -1.99
N ASP A 5 0.36 -5.55 -1.73
CA ASP A 5 1.11 -6.23 -2.78
C ASP A 5 0.17 -7.07 -3.64
N ARG A 6 -0.77 -7.80 -3.02
CA ARG A 6 -1.81 -8.57 -3.73
C ARG A 6 -2.66 -7.68 -4.63
N ASN A 7 -3.12 -6.53 -4.13
CA ASN A 7 -3.91 -5.59 -4.92
C ASN A 7 -3.10 -5.02 -6.09
N LYS A 8 -1.80 -4.77 -5.90
CA LYS A 8 -0.89 -4.36 -6.99
C LYS A 8 -0.71 -5.45 -8.04
N VAL A 9 -0.51 -6.71 -7.63
CA VAL A 9 -0.44 -7.86 -8.56
C VAL A 9 -1.72 -7.96 -9.36
N LEU A 10 -2.88 -7.96 -8.69
CA LEU A 10 -4.18 -8.06 -9.34
C LEU A 10 -4.39 -6.90 -10.32
N PHE A 11 -4.08 -5.67 -9.91
CA PHE A 11 -4.15 -4.51 -10.79
C PHE A 11 -3.28 -4.68 -12.03
N LEU A 12 -2.00 -5.02 -11.87
CA LEU A 12 -1.07 -5.17 -13.00
C LEU A 12 -1.53 -6.28 -13.95
N ILE A 13 -1.87 -7.46 -13.43
CA ILE A 13 -2.33 -8.58 -14.27
C ILE A 13 -3.61 -8.21 -15.02
N SER A 14 -4.63 -7.69 -14.33
CA SER A 14 -5.88 -7.30 -14.99
C SER A 14 -5.69 -6.16 -15.99
N PHE A 15 -4.86 -5.18 -15.68
CA PHE A 15 -4.57 -4.05 -16.57
C PHE A 15 -3.88 -4.50 -17.86
N TRP A 16 -2.83 -5.33 -17.76
CA TRP A 16 -2.10 -5.82 -18.93
C TRP A 16 -2.95 -6.75 -19.80
N ILE A 17 -3.77 -7.61 -19.19
CA ILE A 17 -4.72 -8.45 -19.93
C ILE A 17 -5.72 -7.60 -20.70
N LEU A 18 -6.32 -6.58 -20.06
CA LEU A 18 -7.27 -5.68 -20.73
C LEU A 18 -6.61 -4.92 -21.88
N ALA A 19 -5.38 -4.42 -21.69
CA ALA A 19 -4.62 -3.76 -22.74
C ALA A 19 -4.29 -4.72 -23.91
N ALA A 20 -3.94 -5.98 -23.62
CA ALA A 20 -3.70 -7.01 -24.63
C ALA A 20 -4.96 -7.37 -25.41
N VAL A 21 -6.10 -7.54 -24.74
CA VAL A 21 -7.40 -7.76 -25.40
C VAL A 21 -7.72 -6.60 -26.33
N PHE A 22 -7.55 -5.35 -25.86
CA PHE A 22 -7.80 -4.16 -26.65
C PHE A 22 -6.95 -4.11 -27.93
N ILE A 23 -5.62 -4.29 -27.81
CA ILE A 23 -4.73 -4.21 -28.98
C ILE A 23 -4.96 -5.36 -29.96
N ILE A 24 -5.27 -6.58 -29.48
CA ILE A 24 -5.58 -7.72 -30.35
C ILE A 24 -6.88 -7.48 -31.13
N ILE A 25 -7.93 -6.95 -30.48
CA ILE A 25 -9.19 -6.61 -31.14
C ILE A 25 -9.00 -5.46 -32.14
N TYR A 26 -8.19 -4.46 -31.78
CA TYR A 26 -7.82 -3.37 -32.68
C TYR A 26 -7.06 -3.87 -33.91
N GLU A 27 -6.05 -4.73 -33.74
CA GLU A 27 -5.33 -5.30 -34.89
C GLU A 27 -6.24 -6.17 -35.76
N TRP A 28 -7.14 -6.95 -35.15
CA TRP A 28 -8.13 -7.73 -35.89
C TRP A 28 -9.05 -6.85 -36.72
N SER A 29 -9.54 -5.72 -36.17
CA SER A 29 -10.44 -4.83 -36.89
C SER A 29 -9.75 -4.15 -38.07
N VAL A 30 -8.50 -3.69 -37.89
CA VAL A 30 -7.68 -3.11 -38.96
C VAL A 30 -7.40 -4.12 -40.07
N LEU A 31 -6.95 -5.33 -39.72
CA LEU A 31 -6.63 -6.35 -40.73
C LEU A 31 -7.86 -6.87 -41.47
N ARG A 32 -8.99 -6.96 -40.78
CA ARG A 32 -10.26 -7.30 -41.42
C ARG A 32 -10.68 -6.24 -42.45
N PHE A 33 -10.41 -4.96 -42.19
CA PHE A 33 -10.67 -3.87 -43.12
C PHE A 33 -9.73 -3.93 -44.35
N GLU A 34 -8.47 -4.30 -44.14
CA GLU A 34 -7.48 -4.49 -45.22
C GLU A 34 -7.65 -5.81 -46.00
N GLY A 35 -8.59 -6.67 -45.61
CA GLY A 35 -8.83 -7.97 -46.25
C GLY A 35 -7.76 -9.02 -45.94
N VAL A 36 -6.94 -8.81 -44.91
CA VAL A 36 -5.88 -9.73 -44.50
C VAL A 36 -6.44 -10.78 -43.53
N PRO A 37 -6.24 -12.09 -43.77
CA PRO A 37 -6.74 -13.13 -42.89
C PRO A 37 -6.07 -13.09 -41.51
N PHE A 38 -6.90 -13.07 -40.45
CA PHE A 38 -6.45 -13.02 -39.06
C PHE A 38 -7.15 -14.09 -38.22
N ASP A 39 -6.37 -15.09 -37.77
CA ASP A 39 -6.83 -16.13 -36.85
C ASP A 39 -6.97 -15.59 -35.43
N LEU A 40 -8.08 -14.91 -35.18
CA LEU A 40 -8.41 -14.35 -33.88
C LEU A 40 -8.30 -15.37 -32.73
N PRO A 41 -8.79 -16.63 -32.85
CA PRO A 41 -8.69 -17.59 -31.75
C PRO A 41 -7.25 -17.95 -31.37
N ILE A 42 -6.36 -18.11 -32.35
CA ILE A 42 -4.96 -18.46 -32.12
C ILE A 42 -4.22 -17.27 -31.50
N VAL A 43 -4.36 -16.09 -32.10
CA VAL A 43 -3.69 -14.87 -31.61
C VAL A 43 -4.16 -14.50 -30.21
N LEU A 44 -5.47 -14.63 -29.94
CA LEU A 44 -6.03 -14.34 -28.62
C LEU A 44 -5.55 -15.35 -27.58
N SER A 45 -5.51 -16.65 -27.90
CA SER A 45 -5.04 -17.68 -26.96
C SER A 45 -3.56 -17.51 -26.61
N ILE A 46 -2.69 -17.40 -27.64
CA ILE A 46 -1.24 -17.22 -27.44
C ILE A 46 -0.96 -15.86 -26.79
N GLY A 47 -1.58 -14.79 -27.30
CA GLY A 47 -1.39 -13.43 -26.81
C GLY A 47 -1.76 -13.29 -25.34
N LEU A 48 -2.89 -13.84 -24.90
CA LEU A 48 -3.30 -13.79 -23.50
C LEU A 48 -2.43 -14.65 -22.59
N LEU A 49 -2.01 -15.84 -23.02
CA LEU A 49 -1.09 -16.69 -22.26
C LEU A 49 0.25 -15.98 -22.02
N ILE A 50 0.86 -15.45 -23.09
CA ILE A 50 2.14 -14.75 -23.02
C ILE A 50 2.00 -13.45 -22.22
N THR A 51 0.90 -12.72 -22.37
CA THR A 51 0.61 -11.51 -21.56
C THR A 51 0.48 -11.85 -20.09
N PHE A 52 -0.21 -12.94 -19.72
CA PHE A 52 -0.34 -13.36 -18.33
C PHE A 52 1.04 -13.66 -17.70
N LEU A 53 1.93 -14.33 -18.44
CA LEU A 53 3.29 -14.60 -18.00
C LEU A 53 4.13 -13.31 -17.88
N SER A 54 4.06 -12.42 -18.86
CA SER A 54 4.70 -11.10 -18.85
C SER A 54 4.25 -10.27 -17.64
N ALA A 55 2.93 -10.15 -17.46
CA ALA A 55 2.33 -9.39 -16.37
C ALA A 55 2.69 -9.97 -15.00
N GLY A 56 2.72 -11.31 -14.88
CA GLY A 56 3.19 -12.00 -13.68
C GLY A 56 4.66 -11.69 -13.36
N LEU A 57 5.53 -11.67 -14.36
CA LEU A 57 6.95 -11.31 -14.21
C LEU A 57 7.13 -9.85 -13.80
N ILE A 58 6.42 -8.93 -14.45
CA ILE A 58 6.40 -7.50 -14.10
C ILE A 58 5.94 -7.34 -12.63
N ALA A 59 4.83 -7.96 -12.25
CA ALA A 59 4.29 -7.85 -10.90
C ALA A 59 5.25 -8.41 -9.84
N PHE A 60 5.88 -9.56 -10.10
CA PHE A 60 6.87 -10.16 -9.21
C PHE A 60 8.07 -9.24 -8.99
N LEU A 61 8.64 -8.70 -10.08
CA LEU A 61 9.81 -7.82 -10.01
C LEU A 61 9.49 -6.46 -9.39
N GLU A 62 8.30 -5.93 -9.66
CA GLU A 62 7.82 -4.68 -9.05
C GLU A 62 7.77 -4.78 -7.52
N ILE A 63 7.20 -5.86 -7.00
CA ILE A 63 7.02 -6.06 -5.55
C ILE A 63 8.34 -6.43 -4.88
N ARG A 64 9.15 -7.28 -5.51
CA ARG A 64 10.36 -7.81 -4.87
C ARG A 64 11.54 -6.84 -4.90
N TYR A 65 11.70 -6.10 -6.01
CA TYR A 65 12.90 -5.31 -6.28
C TYR A 65 12.59 -3.83 -6.51
N LEU A 66 11.76 -3.48 -7.51
CA LEU A 66 11.62 -2.09 -7.95
C LEU A 66 11.04 -1.19 -6.86
N SER A 67 9.94 -1.59 -6.22
CA SER A 67 9.33 -0.84 -5.13
C SER A 67 10.25 -0.61 -3.93
N ARG A 68 11.18 -1.55 -3.67
CA ARG A 68 12.16 -1.43 -2.57
C ARG A 68 13.35 -0.55 -2.94
N MET A 69 13.87 -0.71 -4.14
CA MET A 69 15.06 -0.02 -4.63
C MET A 69 14.82 1.49 -4.84
N PHE A 70 13.64 1.85 -5.36
CA PHE A 70 13.33 3.24 -5.69
C PHE A 70 12.66 4.04 -4.58
N ARG A 71 12.46 3.45 -3.39
CA ARG A 71 11.76 4.11 -2.28
C ARG A 71 12.44 5.38 -1.76
N LYS A 72 13.76 5.50 -1.92
CA LYS A 72 14.56 6.66 -1.50
C LYS A 72 15.03 7.54 -2.66
N LYS A 73 14.52 7.31 -3.89
CA LYS A 73 14.92 8.04 -5.08
C LYS A 73 13.84 9.05 -5.48
N SER A 74 14.20 10.04 -6.29
CA SER A 74 13.22 11.00 -6.80
C SER A 74 12.16 10.30 -7.64
N PHE A 75 10.95 10.85 -7.62
CA PHE A 75 9.81 10.28 -8.34
C PHE A 75 10.09 10.13 -9.85
N LEU A 76 10.68 11.16 -10.47
CA LEU A 76 11.01 11.14 -11.90
C LEU A 76 12.02 10.04 -12.24
N TYR A 77 13.07 9.88 -11.43
CA TYR A 77 14.06 8.82 -11.64
C TYR A 77 13.43 7.42 -11.52
N ALA A 78 12.59 7.22 -10.50
CA ALA A 78 11.86 5.97 -10.33
C ALA A 78 10.94 5.68 -11.52
N LEU A 79 10.23 6.69 -12.02
CA LEU A 79 9.31 6.56 -13.15
C LEU A 79 10.06 6.16 -14.44
N LEU A 80 11.15 6.84 -14.76
CA LEU A 80 11.92 6.57 -15.98
C LEU A 80 12.47 5.14 -15.98
N VAL A 81 13.15 4.73 -14.90
CA VAL A 81 13.76 3.39 -14.84
C VAL A 81 12.70 2.28 -14.85
N LYS A 82 11.59 2.46 -14.13
CA LYS A 82 10.48 1.50 -14.17
C LYS A 82 9.85 1.43 -15.57
N SER A 83 9.67 2.57 -16.24
CA SER A 83 9.10 2.62 -17.59
C SER A 83 9.99 1.88 -18.60
N SER A 84 11.30 2.11 -18.55
CA SER A 84 12.26 1.39 -19.40
C SER A 84 12.22 -0.12 -19.14
N PHE A 85 12.16 -0.54 -17.88
CA PHE A 85 12.07 -1.95 -17.52
C PHE A 85 10.77 -2.60 -18.04
N TYR A 86 9.63 -1.94 -17.88
CA TYR A 86 8.33 -2.45 -18.31
C TYR A 86 8.27 -2.55 -19.84
N LEU A 87 8.72 -1.51 -20.54
CA LEU A 87 8.79 -1.50 -22.00
C LEU A 87 9.70 -2.59 -22.54
N PHE A 88 10.87 -2.77 -21.94
CA PHE A 88 11.79 -3.84 -22.34
C PHE A 88 11.15 -5.22 -22.17
N ASN A 89 10.47 -5.47 -21.06
CA ASN A 89 9.73 -6.71 -20.86
C ASN A 89 8.64 -6.90 -21.93
N ILE A 90 7.83 -5.87 -22.18
CA ILE A 90 6.73 -5.93 -23.16
C ILE A 90 7.27 -6.19 -24.56
N ILE A 91 8.36 -5.55 -24.97
CA ILE A 91 8.98 -5.78 -26.29
C ILE A 91 9.41 -7.23 -26.43
N ILE A 92 10.11 -7.80 -25.44
CA ILE A 92 10.53 -9.22 -25.49
C ILE A 92 9.32 -10.14 -25.62
N PHE A 93 8.29 -9.94 -24.79
CA PHE A 93 7.12 -10.81 -24.79
C PHE A 93 6.26 -10.63 -26.05
N ASN A 94 6.18 -9.42 -26.61
CA ASN A 94 5.52 -9.16 -27.88
C ASN A 94 6.24 -9.85 -29.05
N SER A 95 7.58 -9.78 -29.10
CA SER A 95 8.39 -10.55 -30.05
C SER A 95 8.10 -12.05 -29.96
N LEU A 96 7.98 -12.59 -28.74
CA LEU A 96 7.60 -14.00 -28.54
C LEU A 96 6.20 -14.33 -29.06
N VAL A 97 5.21 -13.45 -28.87
CA VAL A 97 3.85 -13.65 -29.43
C VAL A 97 3.92 -13.79 -30.94
N ILE A 98 4.62 -12.88 -31.63
CA ILE A 98 4.71 -12.87 -33.10
C ILE A 98 5.40 -14.13 -33.60
N MET A 99 6.51 -14.53 -32.96
CA MET A 99 7.23 -15.75 -33.33
C MET A 99 6.36 -17.00 -33.15
N LEU A 100 5.65 -17.12 -32.03
CA LEU A 100 4.79 -18.28 -31.75
C LEU A 100 3.58 -18.32 -32.68
N VAL A 101 2.88 -17.20 -32.89
CA VAL A 101 1.76 -17.13 -33.83
C VAL A 101 2.21 -17.52 -35.24
N SER A 102 3.39 -17.05 -35.67
CA SER A 102 3.94 -17.39 -36.98
C SER A 102 4.30 -18.87 -37.09
N ALA A 103 4.89 -19.46 -36.05
CA ALA A 103 5.21 -20.89 -36.00
C ALA A 103 3.95 -21.78 -35.97
N PHE A 104 2.88 -21.36 -35.28
CA PHE A 104 1.61 -22.09 -35.21
C PHE A 104 0.84 -22.10 -36.53
N LYS A 105 1.01 -21.10 -37.38
CA LYS A 105 0.39 -21.06 -38.72
C LYS A 105 1.04 -22.03 -39.70
N GLN A 106 2.24 -22.52 -39.43
CA GLN A 106 2.92 -23.49 -40.26
C GLN A 106 2.51 -24.93 -39.90
N GLU A 107 2.43 -25.80 -40.91
CA GLU A 107 2.19 -27.22 -40.69
C GLU A 107 3.34 -27.84 -39.85
N GLY A 108 3.00 -28.27 -38.63
CA GLY A 108 3.89 -29.01 -37.74
C GLY A 108 4.74 -28.18 -36.77
N PHE A 109 4.37 -26.92 -36.48
CA PHE A 109 5.08 -26.01 -35.54
C PHE A 109 6.60 -25.98 -35.78
N LYS A 110 7.06 -25.14 -36.72
CA LYS A 110 8.47 -25.04 -37.08
C LYS A 110 8.97 -23.61 -36.88
N LEU A 111 10.13 -23.47 -36.23
CA LEU A 111 10.86 -22.20 -36.11
C LEU A 111 11.87 -22.10 -37.26
N ASP A 112 11.35 -21.91 -38.46
CA ASP A 112 12.13 -21.90 -39.69
C ASP A 112 12.46 -20.48 -40.19
N ARG A 113 13.06 -20.39 -41.37
CA ARG A 113 13.40 -19.10 -42.00
C ARG A 113 12.16 -18.23 -42.26
N GLN A 114 10.99 -18.82 -42.52
CA GLN A 114 9.77 -18.06 -42.79
C GLN A 114 9.26 -17.34 -41.53
N VAL A 115 9.36 -17.96 -40.35
CA VAL A 115 9.04 -17.30 -39.07
C VAL A 115 9.92 -16.06 -38.87
N TRP A 116 11.22 -16.16 -39.17
CA TRP A 116 12.15 -15.04 -39.05
C TRP A 116 11.82 -13.90 -40.02
N ILE A 117 11.44 -14.22 -41.26
CA ILE A 117 11.03 -13.20 -42.25
C ILE A 117 9.78 -12.48 -41.76
N HIS A 118 8.73 -13.21 -41.35
CA HIS A 118 7.52 -12.60 -40.79
C HIS A 118 7.79 -11.73 -39.57
N TYR A 119 8.70 -12.17 -38.69
CA TYR A 119 9.12 -11.39 -37.54
C TYR A 119 9.84 -10.11 -37.96
N THR A 120 10.81 -10.16 -38.88
CA THR A 120 11.54 -8.97 -39.34
C THR A 120 10.62 -7.98 -40.05
N ASP A 121 9.67 -8.48 -40.85
CA ASP A 121 8.69 -7.65 -41.54
C ASP A 121 7.79 -6.92 -40.53
N TYR A 122 7.34 -7.64 -39.48
CA TYR A 122 6.59 -7.01 -38.39
C TYR A 122 7.45 -5.95 -37.67
N VAL A 123 8.71 -6.26 -37.37
CA VAL A 123 9.57 -5.38 -36.56
C VAL A 123 9.82 -4.02 -37.21
N ILE A 124 9.95 -4.00 -38.54
CA ILE A 124 10.21 -2.78 -39.31
C ILE A 124 8.89 -2.10 -39.72
N SER A 125 7.75 -2.78 -39.57
CA SER A 125 6.45 -2.25 -39.98
C SER A 125 5.98 -1.05 -39.16
N TRP A 126 5.13 -0.24 -39.78
CA TRP A 126 4.37 0.81 -39.09
C TRP A 126 3.56 0.26 -37.90
N ARG A 127 3.14 -1.01 -37.96
CA ARG A 127 2.39 -1.67 -36.90
C ARG A 127 3.21 -1.78 -35.61
N MET A 128 4.47 -2.17 -35.68
CA MET A 128 5.34 -2.20 -34.50
C MET A 128 5.50 -0.80 -33.89
N PHE A 129 5.67 0.24 -34.71
CA PHE A 129 5.76 1.61 -34.22
C PHE A 129 4.49 2.03 -33.46
N THR A 130 3.30 1.81 -34.04
CA THR A 130 2.03 2.11 -33.36
C THR A 130 1.81 1.24 -32.11
N GLY A 131 2.26 -0.01 -32.13
CA GLY A 131 2.22 -0.92 -30.99
C GLY A 131 3.11 -0.44 -29.84
N ILE A 132 4.34 0.01 -30.13
CA ILE A 132 5.25 0.58 -29.12
C ILE A 132 4.64 1.84 -28.50
N LEU A 133 4.06 2.74 -29.31
CA LEU A 133 3.39 3.94 -28.79
C LEU A 133 2.22 3.60 -27.87
N PHE A 134 1.39 2.62 -28.27
CA PHE A 134 0.31 2.11 -27.44
C PHE A 134 0.83 1.57 -26.10
N TRP A 135 1.82 0.68 -26.14
CA TRP A 135 2.39 0.08 -24.94
C TRP A 135 3.09 1.11 -24.05
N ALA A 136 3.77 2.11 -24.62
CA ALA A 136 4.35 3.22 -23.87
C ALA A 136 3.28 4.04 -23.14
N GLY A 137 2.16 4.32 -23.80
CA GLY A 137 0.99 4.95 -23.17
C GLY A 137 0.43 4.11 -22.01
N CYS A 138 0.27 2.80 -22.21
CA CYS A 138 -0.19 1.88 -21.16
C CYS A 138 0.79 1.79 -19.98
N VAL A 139 2.10 1.73 -20.24
CA VAL A 139 3.14 1.75 -19.19
C VAL A 139 3.07 3.03 -18.39
N PHE A 140 3.01 4.18 -19.05
CA PHE A 140 2.86 5.46 -18.37
C PHE A 140 1.61 5.49 -17.50
N LEU A 141 0.46 5.07 -18.04
CA LEU A 141 -0.81 5.03 -17.32
C LEU A 141 -0.76 4.09 -16.11
N ALA A 142 -0.24 2.87 -16.27
CA ALA A 142 -0.12 1.91 -15.17
C ALA A 142 0.77 2.44 -14.04
N LEU A 143 1.94 2.98 -14.39
CA LEU A 143 2.88 3.54 -13.41
C LEU A 143 2.34 4.82 -12.76
N PHE A 144 1.60 5.64 -13.50
CA PHE A 144 0.90 6.80 -12.96
C PHE A 144 -0.14 6.40 -11.93
N VAL A 145 -1.01 5.43 -12.24
CA VAL A 145 -2.03 4.92 -11.31
C VAL A 145 -1.37 4.32 -10.06
N LEU A 146 -0.30 3.54 -10.21
CA LEU A 146 0.44 2.99 -9.07
C LEU A 146 1.10 4.09 -8.22
N GLY A 147 1.72 5.09 -8.85
CA GLY A 147 2.37 6.21 -8.16
C GLY A 147 1.37 7.09 -7.40
N VAL A 148 0.20 7.33 -7.99
CA VAL A 148 -0.91 8.03 -7.31
C VAL A 148 -1.42 7.18 -6.15
N ALA A 149 -1.64 5.87 -6.35
CA ALA A 149 -2.12 4.97 -5.29
C ALA A 149 -1.18 4.92 -4.08
N GLU A 150 0.14 4.98 -4.31
CA GLU A 150 1.14 5.04 -3.24
C GLU A 150 1.05 6.33 -2.41
N LYS A 151 0.73 7.47 -3.03
CA LYS A 151 0.59 8.76 -2.34
C LYS A 151 -0.65 8.86 -1.47
N PHE A 152 -1.79 8.31 -1.93
CA PHE A 152 -3.05 8.36 -1.18
C PHE A 152 -3.12 7.32 -0.06
N GLY A 153 -2.26 6.30 -0.08
CA GLY A 153 -2.27 5.23 0.89
C GLY A 153 -3.27 4.11 0.58
N GLN A 154 -3.22 3.05 1.37
CA GLN A 154 -3.88 1.78 1.07
C GLN A 154 -5.42 1.90 1.02
N GLY A 155 -6.00 1.63 -0.15
CA GLY A 155 -7.46 1.59 -0.36
C GLY A 155 -8.14 2.96 -0.35
N VAL A 156 -7.40 4.06 -0.21
CA VAL A 156 -7.95 5.42 -0.21
C VAL A 156 -8.24 5.89 -1.63
N LEU A 157 -7.36 5.61 -2.58
CA LEU A 157 -7.50 6.06 -3.98
C LEU A 157 -8.83 5.62 -4.61
N VAL A 158 -9.23 4.37 -4.45
CA VAL A 158 -10.49 3.86 -5.03
C VAL A 158 -11.69 4.57 -4.42
N ASN A 159 -11.70 4.78 -3.10
CA ASN A 159 -12.79 5.51 -2.44
C ASN A 159 -12.84 6.99 -2.89
N PHE A 160 -11.67 7.59 -3.15
CA PHE A 160 -11.55 8.95 -3.66
C PHE A 160 -12.07 9.05 -5.10
N LEU A 161 -11.66 8.16 -6.00
CA LEU A 161 -12.11 8.11 -7.40
C LEU A 161 -13.62 7.85 -7.52
N LEU A 162 -14.18 7.00 -6.65
CA LEU A 162 -15.62 6.73 -6.60
C LEU A 162 -16.42 7.85 -5.92
N GLY A 163 -15.77 8.91 -5.45
CA GLY A 163 -16.43 10.02 -4.75
C GLY A 163 -17.12 9.61 -3.45
N LYS A 164 -16.71 8.49 -2.83
CA LYS A 164 -17.43 7.86 -1.72
C LYS A 164 -17.62 8.80 -0.54
N TYR A 165 -16.62 9.64 -0.25
CA TYR A 165 -16.59 10.55 0.88
C TYR A 165 -16.85 12.02 0.51
N HIS A 166 -17.28 12.32 -0.73
CA HIS A 166 -17.72 13.66 -1.09
C HIS A 166 -18.92 14.11 -0.25
N ARG A 167 -19.80 13.17 0.10
CA ARG A 167 -20.81 13.36 1.15
C ARG A 167 -20.31 12.75 2.46
N PRO A 168 -20.46 13.44 3.61
CA PRO A 168 -20.07 12.90 4.90
C PRO A 168 -20.74 11.55 5.18
N ARG A 169 -19.97 10.59 5.71
CA ARG A 169 -20.47 9.24 6.06
C ARG A 169 -20.02 8.84 7.45
N GLU A 170 -20.93 8.24 8.21
CA GLU A 170 -20.58 7.65 9.50
C GLU A 170 -19.85 6.31 9.32
N GLU A 171 -18.72 6.15 10.00
CA GLU A 171 -17.98 4.90 10.11
C GLU A 171 -17.54 4.70 11.56
N SER A 172 -17.67 3.47 12.08
CA SER A 172 -17.00 3.09 13.32
C SER A 172 -15.54 2.75 13.02
N ARG A 173 -14.62 3.39 13.73
CA ARG A 173 -13.18 3.24 13.50
C ARG A 173 -12.41 3.10 14.80
N LEU A 174 -11.44 2.19 14.77
CA LEU A 174 -10.37 2.12 15.76
C LEU A 174 -9.28 3.11 15.34
N PHE A 175 -8.83 3.94 16.26
CA PHE A 175 -7.65 4.79 16.11
C PHE A 175 -6.56 4.28 17.05
N LEU A 176 -5.33 4.22 16.55
CA LEU A 176 -4.12 4.02 17.33
C LEU A 176 -3.16 5.15 17.01
N ILE A 177 -2.86 5.95 18.01
CA ILE A 177 -1.88 7.04 17.90
C ILE A 177 -0.60 6.57 18.56
N MET A 178 0.52 6.65 17.84
CA MET A 178 1.84 6.35 18.34
C MET A 178 2.68 7.61 18.32
N ASP A 179 3.25 7.97 19.48
CA ASP A 179 4.01 9.21 19.70
C ASP A 179 5.39 8.87 20.28
N LEU A 180 6.40 9.66 19.92
CA LEU A 180 7.76 9.46 20.38
C LEU A 180 7.95 10.04 21.79
N ASN A 181 8.56 9.26 22.67
CA ASN A 181 8.87 9.73 24.01
C ASN A 181 10.01 10.76 23.97
N SER A 182 9.85 11.86 24.72
CA SER A 182 10.88 12.89 24.93
C SER A 182 11.45 13.46 23.62
N SER A 183 10.57 13.72 22.65
CA SER A 183 10.96 14.13 21.30
C SER A 183 11.71 15.45 21.24
N THR A 184 11.39 16.41 22.10
CA THR A 184 12.14 17.67 22.25
C THR A 184 13.60 17.41 22.63
N THR A 185 13.84 16.54 23.63
CA THR A 185 15.18 16.14 24.05
C THR A 185 15.95 15.44 22.93
N TYR A 186 15.27 14.64 22.10
CA TYR A 186 15.92 14.02 20.94
C TYR A 186 16.27 15.03 19.85
N ALA A 187 15.38 15.98 19.56
CA ALA A 187 15.63 17.04 18.59
C ALA A 187 16.81 17.94 19.01
N GLU A 188 16.88 18.30 20.29
CA GLU A 188 17.99 19.07 20.87
C GLU A 188 19.33 18.33 20.75
N LYS A 189 19.36 17.03 21.07
CA LYS A 189 20.59 16.23 21.03
C LYS A 189 21.09 15.91 19.62
N LEU A 190 20.17 15.67 18.68
CA LEU A 190 20.52 15.25 17.31
C LEU A 190 20.68 16.41 16.34
N GLY A 191 20.05 17.55 16.61
CA GLY A 191 19.81 18.59 15.63
C GLY A 191 18.75 18.19 14.61
N HIS A 192 18.15 19.18 13.95
CA HIS A 192 16.93 18.99 13.13
C HIS A 192 17.08 17.97 11.99
N ILE A 193 18.23 17.91 11.32
CA ILE A 193 18.45 17.00 10.18
C ILE A 193 18.50 15.55 10.65
N LYS A 194 19.39 15.20 11.59
CA LYS A 194 19.51 13.82 12.09
C LYS A 194 18.26 13.36 12.82
N TYR A 195 17.58 14.27 13.52
CA TYR A 195 16.27 13.98 14.10
C TYR A 195 15.25 13.63 13.01
N SER A 196 15.15 14.41 11.94
CA SER A 196 14.25 14.11 10.83
C SER A 196 14.57 12.77 10.16
N GLU A 197 15.84 12.45 9.93
CA GLU A 197 16.26 11.13 9.41
C GLU A 197 15.84 9.98 10.34
N MET A 198 16.00 10.17 11.65
CA MET A 198 15.58 9.18 12.65
C MET A 198 14.07 8.94 12.60
N ILE A 199 13.25 10.00 12.52
CA ILE A 199 11.80 9.88 12.38
C ILE A 199 11.43 9.15 11.08
N GLN A 200 12.09 9.48 9.96
CA GLN A 200 11.88 8.79 8.68
C GLN A 200 12.17 7.28 8.79
N ASP A 201 13.29 6.91 9.42
CA ASP A 201 13.64 5.50 9.65
C ASP A 201 12.62 4.80 10.56
N CYS A 202 12.18 5.47 11.64
CA CYS A 202 11.15 4.98 12.55
C CYS A 202 9.83 4.65 11.82
N PHE A 203 9.34 5.56 10.97
CA PHE A 203 8.10 5.36 10.21
C PHE A 203 8.26 4.38 9.04
N TYR A 204 9.45 4.32 8.43
CA TYR A 204 9.76 3.31 7.43
C TYR A 204 9.68 1.90 8.02
N ASP A 205 10.23 1.73 9.22
CA ASP A 205 10.18 0.47 9.95
C ASP A 205 8.74 0.14 10.39
N LEU A 206 7.96 1.12 10.87
CA LEU A 206 6.54 0.92 11.18
C LEU A 206 5.76 0.43 9.96
N THR A 207 6.01 1.01 8.79
CA THR A 207 5.35 0.65 7.53
C THR A 207 5.53 -0.84 7.19
N LYS A 208 6.68 -1.44 7.53
CA LYS A 208 6.89 -2.89 7.32
C LYS A 208 5.94 -3.74 8.14
N ILE A 209 5.64 -3.32 9.36
CA ILE A 209 4.73 -4.04 10.27
C ILE A 209 3.30 -3.91 9.78
N ILE A 210 2.85 -2.68 9.51
CA ILE A 210 1.46 -2.43 9.12
C ILE A 210 1.15 -2.82 7.67
N SER A 211 2.15 -3.00 6.82
CA SER A 211 1.93 -3.45 5.45
C SER A 211 1.22 -4.81 5.38
N ASN A 212 1.30 -5.63 6.43
CA ASN A 212 0.64 -6.94 6.56
C ASN A 212 -0.70 -6.88 7.31
N THR A 213 -1.20 -5.69 7.63
CA THR A 213 -2.44 -5.49 8.38
C THR A 213 -3.41 -4.62 7.59
N GLU A 214 -4.62 -4.45 8.11
CA GLU A 214 -5.65 -3.57 7.55
C GLU A 214 -5.50 -2.11 8.00
N ALA A 215 -4.33 -1.75 8.54
CA ALA A 215 -4.10 -0.42 9.08
C ALA A 215 -3.95 0.60 7.96
N GLN A 216 -4.68 1.71 8.08
CA GLN A 216 -4.51 2.88 7.24
C GLN A 216 -3.71 3.92 8.03
N ILE A 217 -2.66 4.48 7.42
CA ILE A 217 -2.05 5.70 7.95
C ILE A 217 -2.99 6.84 7.59
N TYR A 218 -3.59 7.45 8.61
CA TYR A 218 -4.38 8.66 8.43
C TYR A 218 -3.46 9.86 8.20
N GLN A 219 -2.50 10.08 9.11
CA GLN A 219 -1.59 11.21 9.04
C GLN A 219 -0.31 10.96 9.82
N TYR A 220 0.73 11.70 9.43
CA TYR A 220 1.93 11.93 10.22
C TYR A 220 1.88 13.37 10.76
N VAL A 221 2.05 13.55 12.07
CA VAL A 221 2.02 14.86 12.73
C VAL A 221 3.33 15.03 13.50
N GLY A 222 4.35 15.56 12.83
CA GLY A 222 5.71 15.61 13.38
C GLY A 222 6.27 14.19 13.57
N ASP A 223 6.43 13.80 14.82
CA ASP A 223 6.88 12.49 15.31
C ASP A 223 5.73 11.56 15.73
N GLU A 224 4.50 12.03 15.65
CA GLU A 224 3.29 11.24 15.86
C GLU A 224 2.81 10.59 14.55
N VAL A 225 2.34 9.35 14.63
CA VAL A 225 1.63 8.68 13.53
C VAL A 225 0.26 8.21 13.99
N VAL A 226 -0.76 8.51 13.18
CA VAL A 226 -2.14 8.09 13.43
C VAL A 226 -2.50 6.95 12.50
N LEU A 227 -2.74 5.78 13.08
CA LEU A 227 -3.25 4.61 12.38
C LEU A 227 -4.73 4.45 12.63
N THR A 228 -5.46 3.96 11.63
CA THR A 228 -6.89 3.68 11.76
C THR A 228 -7.33 2.41 11.04
N TRP A 229 -8.33 1.74 11.61
CA TRP A 229 -9.00 0.59 11.03
C TRP A 229 -10.50 0.84 11.01
N LYS A 230 -11.13 0.56 9.87
CA LYS A 230 -12.58 0.54 9.77
C LYS A 230 -13.12 -0.73 10.42
N GLN A 231 -14.07 -0.59 11.35
CA GLN A 231 -14.76 -1.72 11.94
C GLN A 231 -15.55 -2.48 10.85
N ASN A 232 -15.38 -3.80 10.83
CA ASN A 232 -16.09 -4.74 9.97
C ASN A 232 -16.17 -6.09 10.69
N ALA A 233 -16.83 -7.09 10.10
CA ALA A 233 -17.03 -8.40 10.73
C ALA A 233 -15.72 -9.15 11.01
N ASP A 234 -14.66 -8.90 10.23
CA ASP A 234 -13.40 -9.64 10.28
C ASP A 234 -12.30 -8.94 11.11
N ILE A 235 -12.58 -7.75 11.66
CA ILE A 235 -11.57 -6.98 12.39
C ILE A 235 -11.18 -7.73 13.66
N LYS A 236 -9.88 -7.95 13.85
CA LYS A 236 -9.32 -8.51 15.08
C LYS A 236 -8.67 -7.39 15.87
N TYR A 237 -9.33 -6.90 16.91
CA TYR A 237 -8.84 -5.77 17.70
C TYR A 237 -7.48 -6.06 18.34
N LYS A 238 -7.24 -7.32 18.72
CA LYS A 238 -5.92 -7.79 19.19
C LYS A 238 -4.83 -7.56 18.16
N ASP A 239 -5.08 -7.84 16.88
CA ASP A 239 -4.09 -7.70 15.82
C ASP A 239 -3.79 -6.23 15.53
N CYS A 240 -4.80 -5.36 15.69
CA CYS A 240 -4.64 -3.92 15.57
C CYS A 240 -3.71 -3.37 16.66
N LEU A 241 -3.94 -3.75 17.92
CA LEU A 241 -3.09 -3.33 19.05
C LEU A 241 -1.71 -3.99 19.02
N ASN A 242 -1.62 -5.25 18.58
CA ASN A 242 -0.36 -5.96 18.42
C ASN A 242 0.58 -5.30 17.40
N VAL A 243 0.10 -4.40 16.54
CA VAL A 243 0.99 -3.53 15.73
C VAL A 243 1.97 -2.77 16.63
N PHE A 244 1.49 -2.21 17.74
CA PHE A 244 2.33 -1.45 18.66
C PHE A 244 3.39 -2.34 19.32
N PHE A 245 3.00 -3.52 19.83
CA PHE A 245 3.94 -4.45 20.46
C PHE A 245 4.96 -5.02 19.46
N ARG A 246 4.52 -5.35 18.24
CA ARG A 246 5.45 -5.76 17.15
C ARG A 246 6.44 -4.64 16.84
N TYR A 247 5.98 -3.38 16.87
CA TYR A 247 6.84 -2.23 16.65
C TYR A 247 7.87 -2.07 17.76
N GLN A 248 7.46 -2.18 19.03
CA GLN A 248 8.40 -2.17 20.16
C GLN A 248 9.45 -3.29 20.05
N THR A 249 9.05 -4.52 19.72
CA THR A 249 9.99 -5.64 19.50
C THR A 249 10.97 -5.34 18.38
N MET A 250 10.50 -4.82 17.25
CA MET A 250 11.37 -4.45 16.14
C MET A 250 12.37 -3.35 16.51
N MET A 251 11.96 -2.35 17.30
CA MET A 251 12.87 -1.30 17.80
C MET A 251 13.96 -1.89 18.70
N LYS A 252 13.64 -2.90 19.54
CA LYS A 252 14.63 -3.64 20.33
C LYS A 252 15.59 -4.42 19.44
N THR A 253 15.09 -5.16 18.45
CA THR A 253 15.93 -5.90 17.49
C THR A 253 16.86 -4.98 16.69
N LYS A 254 16.41 -3.76 16.38
CA LYS A 254 17.19 -2.76 15.65
C LYS A 254 17.97 -1.79 16.55
N SER A 255 18.06 -2.07 17.86
CA SER A 255 18.76 -1.22 18.82
C SER A 255 20.18 -0.85 18.37
N ALA A 256 20.98 -1.83 17.92
CA ALA A 256 22.34 -1.60 17.43
C ALA A 256 22.38 -0.63 16.23
N TYR A 257 21.42 -0.69 15.31
CA TYR A 257 21.32 0.24 14.19
C TYR A 257 21.07 1.67 14.66
N TYR A 258 20.05 1.87 15.50
CA TYR A 258 19.67 3.20 15.98
C TYR A 258 20.74 3.79 16.90
N THR A 259 21.34 2.99 17.78
CA THR A 259 22.46 3.43 18.62
C THR A 259 23.67 3.82 17.78
N LYS A 260 24.04 3.04 16.76
CA LYS A 260 25.20 3.37 15.90
C LYS A 260 24.97 4.65 15.08
N ARG A 261 23.76 4.85 14.55
CA ARG A 261 23.47 5.97 13.64
C ARG A 261 23.07 7.26 14.37
N TYR A 262 22.35 7.14 15.47
CA TYR A 262 21.73 8.25 16.19
C TYR A 262 22.18 8.35 17.65
N GLY A 263 22.94 7.39 18.19
CA GLY A 263 23.38 7.41 19.59
C GLY A 263 22.29 7.08 20.61
N MET A 264 21.11 6.65 20.16
CA MET A 264 19.96 6.36 21.02
C MET A 264 18.99 5.38 20.37
N ILE A 265 18.09 4.81 21.18
CA ILE A 265 17.03 3.92 20.73
C ILE A 265 15.69 4.65 20.91
N PRO A 266 14.97 4.97 19.81
CA PRO A 266 13.66 5.63 19.90
C PRO A 266 12.66 4.75 20.67
N LYS A 267 11.88 5.38 21.55
CA LYS A 267 10.83 4.73 22.36
C LYS A 267 9.51 5.42 22.09
N PHE A 268 8.48 4.64 21.80
CA PHE A 268 7.15 5.15 21.52
C PHE A 268 6.16 4.75 22.61
N LYS A 269 5.18 5.61 22.82
CA LYS A 269 3.96 5.38 23.59
C LYS A 269 2.75 5.38 22.66
N ALA A 270 1.63 4.81 23.09
CA ALA A 270 0.44 4.73 22.26
C ALA A 270 -0.88 4.98 23.01
N GLY A 271 -1.84 5.54 22.29
CA GLY A 271 -3.22 5.70 22.76
C GLY A 271 -4.20 5.11 21.76
N SER A 272 -5.16 4.31 22.22
CA SER A 272 -6.18 3.72 21.34
C SER A 272 -7.61 3.98 21.79
N GLU A 273 -8.46 4.34 20.83
CA GLU A 273 -9.90 4.55 21.01
C GLU A 273 -10.67 3.94 19.85
N LEU A 274 -11.87 3.41 20.15
CA LEU A 274 -12.83 2.94 19.17
C LEU A 274 -14.11 3.77 19.27
N GLY A 275 -14.61 4.26 18.13
CA GLY A 275 -15.93 4.85 18.10
C GLY A 275 -16.36 5.35 16.72
N MET A 276 -17.57 5.89 16.69
CA MET A 276 -18.17 6.48 15.51
C MET A 276 -17.49 7.81 15.14
N VAL A 277 -17.15 7.95 13.87
CA VAL A 277 -16.65 9.18 13.26
C VAL A 277 -17.40 9.46 11.97
N THR A 278 -17.54 10.74 11.64
CA THR A 278 -17.97 11.17 10.31
C THR A 278 -16.74 11.35 9.43
N VAL A 279 -16.66 10.58 8.35
CA VAL A 279 -15.60 10.66 7.34
C VAL A 279 -16.09 11.55 6.20
N ALA A 280 -15.32 12.57 5.85
CA ALA A 280 -15.62 13.46 4.74
C ALA A 280 -14.34 13.85 3.99
N GLU A 281 -14.46 14.10 2.69
CA GLU A 281 -13.42 14.78 1.91
C GLU A 281 -13.47 16.29 2.22
N VAL A 282 -12.35 16.87 2.62
CA VAL A 282 -12.23 18.30 2.94
C VAL A 282 -11.11 18.94 2.14
N GLY A 283 -11.22 20.25 1.95
CA GLY A 283 -10.23 21.08 1.26
C GLY A 283 -10.53 21.28 -0.23
N GLU A 284 -10.17 22.45 -0.73
CA GLU A 284 -10.36 22.85 -2.13
C GLU A 284 -9.03 22.75 -2.90
N ILE A 285 -7.96 23.33 -2.35
CA ILE A 285 -6.61 23.31 -2.95
C ILE A 285 -5.91 21.98 -2.71
N LYS A 286 -5.96 21.49 -1.47
CA LYS A 286 -5.44 20.18 -1.06
C LYS A 286 -6.57 19.37 -0.46
N LYS A 287 -6.99 18.34 -1.18
CA LYS A 287 -8.05 17.45 -0.72
C LYS A 287 -7.50 16.35 0.18
N GLU A 288 -8.16 16.10 1.29
CA GLU A 288 -7.83 15.00 2.21
C GLU A 288 -9.09 14.42 2.85
N LEU A 289 -9.02 13.18 3.31
CA LEU A 289 -10.10 12.59 4.10
C LEU A 289 -9.95 13.05 5.55
N ALA A 290 -10.94 13.76 6.08
CA ALA A 290 -11.01 14.12 7.48
C ALA A 290 -11.90 13.16 8.27
N TYR A 291 -11.48 12.87 9.50
CA TYR A 291 -12.25 12.11 10.48
C TYR A 291 -12.77 13.06 11.56
N HIS A 292 -14.05 13.40 11.50
CA HIS A 292 -14.71 14.25 12.49
C HIS A 292 -15.32 13.40 13.59
N GLY A 293 -14.98 13.70 14.83
CA GLY A 293 -15.55 13.04 16.00
C GLY A 293 -14.62 13.01 17.20
N ASN A 294 -15.19 12.62 18.33
CA ASN A 294 -14.45 12.49 19.58
C ASN A 294 -13.41 11.34 19.63
N PRO A 295 -13.54 10.22 18.88
CA PRO A 295 -12.59 9.11 19.00
C PRO A 295 -11.12 9.50 18.76
N LEU A 296 -10.84 10.24 17.69
CA LEU A 296 -9.48 10.69 17.37
C LEU A 296 -8.88 11.56 18.49
N ASN A 297 -9.64 12.55 18.96
CA ASN A 297 -9.24 13.42 20.07
C ASN A 297 -9.05 12.64 21.38
N THR A 298 -9.86 11.60 21.60
CA THR A 298 -9.74 10.75 22.79
C THR A 298 -8.46 9.91 22.71
N ALA A 299 -8.17 9.27 21.57
CA ALA A 299 -6.93 8.52 21.35
C ALA A 299 -5.68 9.40 21.59
N SER A 300 -5.67 10.65 21.14
CA SER A 300 -4.52 11.57 21.34
C SER A 300 -4.33 11.88 22.83
N ARG A 301 -5.42 12.09 23.57
CA ARG A 301 -5.36 12.32 25.02
C ARG A 301 -4.88 11.10 25.79
N LEU A 302 -5.32 9.89 25.39
CA LEU A 302 -4.81 8.65 25.95
C LEU A 302 -3.30 8.52 25.72
N CYS A 303 -2.84 8.75 24.49
CA CYS A 303 -1.43 8.68 24.14
C CYS A 303 -0.58 9.64 25.01
N LYS A 304 -1.03 10.88 25.19
CA LYS A 304 -0.32 11.87 26.01
C LYS A 304 -0.22 11.51 27.49
N ARG A 305 -1.21 10.78 28.03
CA ARG A 305 -1.28 10.41 29.45
C ARG A 305 -0.54 9.12 29.81
N CYS A 306 0.05 8.42 28.85
CA CYS A 306 0.82 7.20 29.10
C CYS A 306 1.85 7.33 30.25
N ASN A 307 2.54 8.47 30.34
CA ASN A 307 3.53 8.73 31.40
C ASN A 307 2.91 8.86 32.80
N GLU A 308 1.68 9.37 32.91
CA GLU A 308 0.97 9.50 34.20
C GLU A 308 0.65 8.12 34.80
N PHE A 309 0.61 7.09 33.97
CA PHE A 309 0.19 5.74 34.32
C PHE A 309 1.31 4.69 34.22
N ASP A 310 2.55 5.13 34.01
CA ASP A 310 3.72 4.27 33.76
C ASP A 310 3.42 3.15 32.74
N SER A 311 2.72 3.52 31.67
CA SER A 311 2.25 2.60 30.64
C SER A 311 2.78 2.99 29.27
N SER A 312 3.12 2.00 28.46
CA SER A 312 3.49 2.25 27.06
C SER A 312 2.29 2.35 26.13
N ILE A 313 1.11 1.83 26.52
CA ILE A 313 -0.11 1.95 25.74
C ILE A 313 -1.35 2.03 26.64
N LEU A 314 -2.17 3.06 26.41
CA LEU A 314 -3.48 3.22 27.03
C LEU A 314 -4.60 2.99 26.02
N VAL A 315 -5.60 2.20 26.41
CA VAL A 315 -6.79 1.94 25.60
C VAL A 315 -8.06 2.34 26.33
N SER A 316 -9.07 2.76 25.57
CA SER A 316 -10.38 3.07 26.12
C SER A 316 -11.18 1.83 26.49
N GLU A 317 -12.21 2.02 27.30
CA GLU A 317 -13.21 1.00 27.60
C GLU A 317 -13.88 0.41 26.35
N ASN A 318 -14.15 1.22 25.33
CA ASN A 318 -14.74 0.73 24.08
C ASN A 318 -13.83 -0.31 23.40
N VAL A 319 -12.52 -0.02 23.33
CA VAL A 319 -11.54 -0.96 22.78
C VAL A 319 -11.48 -2.23 23.64
N MET A 320 -11.45 -2.06 24.96
CA MET A 320 -11.38 -3.19 25.90
C MET A 320 -12.61 -4.09 25.83
N ASN A 321 -13.81 -3.53 25.69
CA ASN A 321 -15.05 -4.29 25.57
C ASN A 321 -15.06 -5.15 24.32
N GLU A 322 -14.60 -4.61 23.19
CA GLU A 322 -14.49 -5.37 21.94
C GLU A 322 -13.40 -6.45 22.00
N LEU A 323 -12.26 -6.17 22.65
CA LEU A 323 -11.23 -7.19 22.90
C LEU A 323 -11.79 -8.36 23.73
N LYS A 324 -12.54 -8.06 24.80
CA LYS A 324 -13.14 -9.07 25.68
C LYS A 324 -14.13 -9.96 24.93
N LYS A 325 -14.93 -9.39 24.02
CA LYS A 325 -15.89 -10.14 23.19
C LYS A 325 -15.21 -11.12 22.22
N GLN A 326 -13.98 -10.83 21.76
CA GLN A 326 -13.25 -11.66 20.79
C GLN A 326 -12.44 -12.81 21.42
N ASN A 327 -12.79 -13.23 22.65
CA ASN A 327 -12.14 -14.25 23.48
C ASN A 327 -10.66 -13.95 23.84
N GLY A 328 -10.48 -13.42 25.06
CA GLY A 328 -9.45 -13.97 25.95
C GLY A 328 -8.27 -13.10 26.39
N PHE A 329 -8.36 -11.76 26.37
CA PHE A 329 -7.30 -10.95 26.99
C PHE A 329 -7.49 -10.82 28.51
N SER A 330 -6.62 -11.48 29.29
CA SER A 330 -6.64 -11.46 30.77
C SER A 330 -5.56 -10.57 31.40
N ASN A 331 -4.54 -10.14 30.65
CA ASN A 331 -3.39 -9.40 31.18
C ASN A 331 -3.52 -7.87 30.99
N TYR A 332 -4.56 -7.27 31.56
CA TYR A 332 -4.72 -5.81 31.61
C TYR A 332 -4.76 -5.32 33.06
N LYS A 333 -4.26 -4.10 33.30
CA LYS A 333 -4.46 -3.41 34.57
C LYS A 333 -5.52 -2.34 34.39
N PRO A 334 -6.70 -2.41 35.06
CA PRO A 334 -7.61 -1.28 35.11
C PRO A 334 -6.87 -0.13 35.79
N THR A 335 -6.68 0.98 35.07
CA THR A 335 -5.65 1.95 35.46
C THR A 335 -6.25 3.15 36.17
N ALA A 336 -7.34 3.73 35.65
CA ALA A 336 -8.10 4.79 36.32
C ALA A 336 -9.39 5.18 35.56
N GLN A 337 -10.21 6.01 36.20
CA GLN A 337 -11.20 6.85 35.54
C GLN A 337 -10.56 8.18 35.12
N LEU A 338 -10.48 8.44 33.81
CA LEU A 338 -9.97 9.69 33.27
C LEU A 338 -11.09 10.66 32.95
N ARG A 339 -11.16 11.77 33.69
CA ARG A 339 -11.92 12.94 33.24
C ARG A 339 -11.16 13.60 32.08
N LEU A 340 -11.80 13.63 30.91
CA LEU A 340 -11.28 14.27 29.71
C LEU A 340 -12.00 15.61 29.52
N LYS A 341 -11.24 16.69 29.24
CA LYS A 341 -11.80 18.03 29.02
C LYS A 341 -12.86 18.01 27.90
N GLY A 342 -14.11 18.37 28.21
CA GLY A 342 -15.22 18.35 27.25
C GLY A 342 -16.03 17.05 27.19
N LYS A 343 -15.82 16.08 28.09
CA LYS A 343 -16.73 14.94 28.28
C LYS A 343 -17.43 15.02 29.65
N MET A 344 -18.74 14.80 29.67
CA MET A 344 -19.53 14.81 30.92
C MET A 344 -19.29 13.58 31.80
N ARG A 345 -18.89 12.45 31.21
CA ARG A 345 -18.60 11.20 31.94
C ARG A 345 -17.10 10.88 31.93
N PRO A 346 -16.52 10.44 33.06
CA PRO A 346 -15.15 9.95 33.08
C PRO A 346 -15.02 8.72 32.17
N LEU A 347 -13.96 8.68 31.38
CA LEU A 347 -13.61 7.54 30.53
C LEU A 347 -12.83 6.53 31.37
N ILE A 348 -13.29 5.28 31.44
CA ILE A 348 -12.50 4.21 32.05
C ILE A 348 -11.38 3.84 31.07
N VAL A 349 -10.15 3.73 31.59
CA VAL A 349 -8.97 3.41 30.79
C VAL A 349 -8.20 2.22 31.32
N TYR A 350 -7.54 1.54 30.39
CA TYR A 350 -6.82 0.31 30.64
C TYR A 350 -5.41 0.40 30.08
N SER A 351 -4.45 -0.06 30.89
CA SER A 351 -3.07 -0.27 30.49
C SER A 351 -2.91 -1.71 30.01
N ILE A 352 -2.25 -1.86 28.87
CA ILE A 352 -1.89 -3.16 28.30
C ILE A 352 -0.37 -3.25 28.34
N ASN A 353 0.17 -4.23 29.05
CA ASN A 353 1.60 -4.28 29.34
C ASN A 353 2.38 -5.17 28.35
N ASP A 354 1.73 -6.15 27.74
CA ASP A 354 2.39 -7.16 26.90
C ASP A 354 1.58 -7.50 25.64
N TYR A 355 2.24 -8.22 24.74
CA TYR A 355 1.67 -8.77 23.53
C TYR A 355 0.39 -9.57 23.83
N ILE A 356 -0.66 -9.32 23.05
CA ILE A 356 -1.95 -10.00 23.21
C ILE A 356 -1.87 -11.36 22.51
N GLN A 357 -1.71 -12.42 23.31
CA GLN A 357 -1.72 -13.81 22.84
C GLN A 357 -3.16 -14.31 22.62
N ASN A 358 -3.31 -15.35 21.79
CA ASN A 358 -4.57 -16.09 21.71
C ASN A 358 -4.68 -16.94 22.97
N SER A 359 -5.81 -16.84 23.68
CA SER A 359 -6.21 -17.83 24.69
C SER A 359 -6.53 -19.15 24.04
#